data_AF-A0A842TMM7-F1
#
_entry.id   AF-A0A842TMM7-F1
#
_cell.length_a   1.000
_cell.length_b   1.000
_cell.length_c   1.000
_cell.angle_alpha   90.00
_cell.angle_beta   90.00
_cell.angle_gamma   90.00
#
_symmetry.space_group_name_H-M   'P 1'
#
loop_
_entity.id
_entity.type
_entity.pdbx_description
1 polymer ?
#
loop_
_entity_poly.entity_id
_entity_poly.type
_entity_poly.pdbx_seq_one_letter_code
_entity_poly.pdbx_strand_id
1 'polypeptide(L)'
;MNHLRCIESLLFIRGEKGISIRDISKVIDNNDYEYILYLISMIESRLENTVLKLKYNRIKKRYHVMIKPDYINLLQDLDIIKPRLSKAATATLSVIIFYYFKNKKIDIDFLKSLRTQNVKEHLIELDNAGYIKFDTEKETFEITQKLINEVDLYNLAKKIEKYF
;
A
#
# COMPACT_ATOMS: atom_id res chain seq x y z
N MET A 1 -6.62 -26.13 -2.02
CA MET A 1 -6.12 -24.76 -2.28
C MET A 1 -6.42 -23.90 -1.06
N ASN A 2 -5.52 -23.00 -0.61
CA ASN A 2 -5.82 -22.12 0.52
C ASN A 2 -6.61 -20.89 0.01
N HIS A 3 -7.94 -20.91 0.15
CA HIS A 3 -8.83 -19.85 -0.36
C HIS A 3 -8.48 -18.48 0.23
N LEU A 4 -8.15 -18.41 1.52
CA LEU A 4 -7.77 -17.16 2.19
C LEU A 4 -6.57 -16.49 1.50
N ARG A 5 -5.49 -17.26 1.28
CA ARG A 5 -4.29 -16.75 0.57
C ARG A 5 -4.58 -16.38 -0.88
N CYS A 6 -5.45 -17.13 -1.55
CA CYS A 6 -5.85 -16.81 -2.92
C CYS A 6 -6.60 -15.47 -3.01
N ILE A 7 -7.58 -15.26 -2.13
CA ILE A 7 -8.35 -13.99 -2.06
C ILE A 7 -7.43 -12.84 -1.69
N GLU A 8 -6.54 -13.03 -0.72
CA GLU A 8 -5.55 -12.04 -0.32
C GLU A 8 -4.68 -11.63 -1.52
N SER A 9 -4.06 -12.59 -2.21
CA SER A 9 -3.28 -12.31 -3.42
C SER A 9 -4.10 -11.60 -4.50
N LEU A 10 -5.35 -12.01 -4.74
CA LEU A 10 -6.23 -11.34 -5.71
C LEU A 10 -6.49 -9.88 -5.34
N LEU A 11 -6.74 -9.59 -4.07
CA LEU A 11 -6.96 -8.24 -3.56
C LEU A 11 -5.71 -7.37 -3.74
N PHE A 12 -4.53 -7.91 -3.45
CA PHE A 12 -3.25 -7.23 -3.66
C PHE A 12 -2.95 -7.00 -5.14
N ILE A 13 -3.19 -7.98 -6.02
CA ILE A 13 -2.99 -7.84 -7.47
C ILE A 13 -3.95 -6.80 -8.08
N ARG A 14 -5.19 -6.75 -7.59
CA ARG A 14 -6.22 -5.84 -8.12
C ARG A 14 -6.08 -4.42 -7.60
N GLY A 15 -5.50 -4.21 -6.42
CA GLY A 15 -5.26 -2.88 -5.86
C GLY A 15 -6.51 -2.01 -5.81
N GLU A 16 -6.37 -0.77 -6.24
CA GLU A 16 -7.46 0.23 -6.33
C GLU A 16 -8.58 -0.17 -7.31
N LYS A 17 -8.33 -1.04 -8.31
CA LYS A 17 -9.40 -1.54 -9.21
C LYS A 17 -10.38 -2.39 -8.41
N GLY A 18 -9.87 -3.10 -7.41
CA GLY A 18 -10.63 -3.99 -6.55
C GLY A 18 -11.29 -5.17 -7.27
N ILE A 19 -11.93 -6.03 -6.49
CA ILE A 19 -12.58 -7.25 -6.94
C ILE A 19 -13.96 -7.39 -6.28
N SER A 20 -14.93 -7.91 -7.03
CA SER A 20 -16.28 -8.16 -6.52
C SER A 20 -16.36 -9.55 -5.87
N ILE A 21 -17.31 -9.75 -4.96
CA ILE A 21 -17.56 -11.08 -4.36
C ILE A 21 -17.85 -12.13 -5.44
N ARG A 22 -18.59 -11.74 -6.48
CA ARG A 22 -18.90 -12.62 -7.62
C ARG A 22 -17.64 -13.05 -8.37
N ASP A 23 -16.69 -12.14 -8.57
CA ASP A 23 -15.42 -12.45 -9.24
C ASP A 23 -14.53 -13.33 -8.34
N ILE A 24 -14.50 -13.06 -7.03
CA ILE A 24 -13.79 -13.91 -6.05
C ILE A 24 -14.34 -15.34 -6.12
N SER A 25 -15.66 -15.48 -6.03
CA SER A 25 -16.38 -16.75 -6.07
C SER A 25 -16.02 -17.59 -7.28
N LYS A 26 -15.93 -16.98 -8.47
CA LYS A 26 -15.50 -17.66 -9.69
C LYS A 26 -14.05 -18.15 -9.65
N VAL A 27 -13.15 -17.37 -9.04
CA VAL A 27 -11.72 -17.74 -9.00
C VAL A 27 -11.44 -18.85 -7.99
N ILE A 28 -12.10 -18.82 -6.84
CA ILE A 28 -11.94 -19.85 -5.81
C ILE A 28 -12.86 -21.06 -6.02
N ASP A 29 -13.66 -21.06 -7.09
CA ASP A 29 -14.68 -22.06 -7.40
C ASP A 29 -15.60 -22.38 -6.20
N ASN A 30 -16.12 -21.32 -5.57
CA ASN A 30 -17.00 -21.44 -4.42
C ASN A 30 -18.10 -20.37 -4.47
N ASN A 31 -19.36 -20.81 -4.46
CA ASN A 31 -20.53 -19.93 -4.53
C ASN A 31 -21.11 -19.55 -3.15
N ASP A 32 -20.51 -20.05 -2.06
CA ASP A 32 -20.86 -19.64 -0.70
C ASP A 32 -20.30 -18.23 -0.42
N TYR A 33 -21.17 -17.24 -0.59
CA TYR A 33 -20.82 -15.84 -0.37
C TYR A 33 -20.61 -15.49 1.10
N GLU A 34 -21.24 -16.21 2.04
CA GLU A 34 -21.02 -15.98 3.48
C GLU A 34 -19.61 -16.44 3.87
N TYR A 35 -19.19 -17.60 3.38
CA TYR A 35 -17.82 -18.07 3.54
C TYR A 35 -16.80 -17.09 2.94
N ILE A 36 -17.07 -16.55 1.75
CA ILE A 36 -16.20 -15.54 1.12
C ILE A 36 -16.12 -14.26 1.98
N LEU A 37 -17.25 -13.79 2.50
CA LEU A 37 -17.29 -12.63 3.39
C LEU A 37 -16.52 -12.88 4.69
N TYR A 38 -16.61 -14.08 5.24
CA TYR A 38 -15.82 -14.50 6.39
C TYR A 38 -14.32 -14.50 6.09
N LEU A 39 -13.89 -15.02 4.94
CA LEU A 39 -12.48 -14.95 4.54
C LEU A 39 -12.00 -13.50 4.34
N ILE A 40 -12.87 -12.64 3.79
CA ILE A 40 -12.58 -11.22 3.63
C ILE A 40 -12.41 -10.53 4.99
N SER A 41 -13.26 -10.81 5.99
CA SER A 41 -13.10 -10.24 7.32
C SER A 41 -11.84 -10.74 8.02
N MET A 42 -11.46 -12.01 7.84
CA MET A 42 -10.16 -12.51 8.32
C MET A 42 -8.97 -11.77 7.69
N ILE A 43 -9.05 -11.41 6.40
CA ILE A 43 -8.02 -10.59 5.74
C ILE A 43 -8.02 -9.18 6.32
N GLU A 44 -9.18 -8.58 6.54
CA GLU A 44 -9.30 -7.25 7.15
C GLU A 44 -8.63 -7.20 8.53
N SER A 45 -8.88 -8.19 9.40
CA SER A 45 -8.23 -8.30 10.71
C SER A 45 -6.70 -8.46 10.60
N ARG A 46 -6.20 -9.17 9.58
CA ARG A 46 -4.74 -9.28 9.36
C ARG A 46 -4.11 -7.95 8.94
N LEU A 47 -4.87 -7.08 8.29
CA LEU A 47 -4.40 -5.77 7.85
C LEU A 47 -4.48 -4.70 8.96
N GLU A 48 -5.16 -4.97 10.08
CA GLU A 48 -5.31 -4.01 11.19
C GLU A 48 -3.97 -3.42 11.64
N ASN A 49 -2.93 -4.25 11.76
CA ASN A 49 -1.60 -3.83 12.21
C ASN A 49 -0.65 -3.43 11.07
N THR A 50 -1.22 -3.03 9.92
CA THR A 50 -0.47 -2.64 8.72
C THR A 50 -0.90 -1.27 8.20
N VAL A 51 -0.07 -0.62 7.37
CA VAL A 51 -0.47 0.62 6.67
C VAL A 51 -1.56 0.44 5.64
N LEU A 52 -1.99 -0.80 5.40
CA LEU A 52 -3.02 -1.12 4.45
C LEU A 52 -4.35 -1.31 5.19
N LYS A 53 -5.44 -1.07 4.48
CA LYS A 53 -6.77 -1.46 4.91
C LYS A 53 -7.54 -1.98 3.73
N LEU A 54 -8.49 -2.85 4.02
CA LEU A 54 -9.51 -3.19 3.06
C LEU A 54 -10.58 -2.10 3.05
N LYS A 55 -11.06 -1.71 1.87
CA LYS A 55 -12.19 -0.81 1.72
C LYS A 55 -13.18 -1.39 0.73
N TYR A 56 -14.45 -1.39 1.13
CA TYR A 56 -15.55 -1.71 0.23
C TYR A 56 -16.06 -0.45 -0.47
N ASN A 57 -15.98 -0.42 -1.80
CA ASN A 57 -16.65 0.59 -2.62
C ASN A 57 -18.09 0.17 -2.87
N ARG A 58 -19.05 0.83 -2.21
CA ARG A 58 -20.48 0.52 -2.33
C ARG A 58 -21.04 0.72 -3.74
N ILE A 59 -20.59 1.75 -4.45
CA ILE A 59 -21.06 2.09 -5.81
C ILE A 59 -20.60 1.03 -6.81
N LYS A 60 -19.31 0.70 -6.79
CA LYS A 60 -18.71 -0.29 -7.70
C LYS A 60 -18.89 -1.74 -7.24
N LYS A 61 -19.40 -1.96 -6.02
CA LYS A 61 -19.54 -3.27 -5.35
C LYS A 61 -18.24 -4.08 -5.35
N ARG A 62 -17.14 -3.43 -4.98
CA ARG A 62 -15.78 -4.02 -5.03
C ARG A 62 -14.99 -3.75 -3.76
N TYR A 63 -14.29 -4.77 -3.29
CA TYR A 63 -13.27 -4.67 -2.25
C TYR A 63 -11.93 -4.30 -2.88
N HIS A 64 -11.25 -3.32 -2.32
CA HIS A 64 -9.92 -2.91 -2.73
C HIS A 64 -9.03 -2.70 -1.52
N VAL A 65 -7.74 -2.98 -1.68
CA VAL A 65 -6.71 -2.65 -0.70
C VAL A 65 -6.30 -1.20 -0.93
N MET A 66 -6.24 -0.42 0.14
CA MET A 66 -5.75 0.95 0.09
C MET A 66 -4.86 1.26 1.28
N ILE A 67 -4.08 2.32 1.18
CA ILE A 67 -3.27 2.83 2.29
C ILE A 67 -4.18 3.55 3.29
N LYS A 68 -3.94 3.36 4.59
CA LYS A 68 -4.67 4.05 5.65
C LYS A 68 -4.46 5.57 5.55
N PRO A 69 -5.52 6.38 5.49
CA PRO A 69 -5.41 7.84 5.38
C PRO A 69 -4.59 8.48 6.50
N ASP A 70 -4.69 7.95 7.72
CA ASP A 70 -3.99 8.49 8.90
C ASP A 70 -2.47 8.49 8.71
N TYR A 71 -1.94 7.50 8.00
CA TYR A 71 -0.51 7.43 7.68
C TYR A 71 -0.10 8.48 6.64
N ILE A 72 -0.95 8.69 5.63
CA ILE A 72 -0.72 9.71 4.60
C ILE A 72 -0.76 11.11 5.25
N ASN A 73 -1.72 11.34 6.15
CA ASN A 73 -1.86 12.59 6.88
C ASN A 73 -0.66 12.81 7.81
N LEU A 74 -0.22 11.77 8.55
CA LEU A 74 0.97 11.85 9.41
C LEU A 74 2.20 12.35 8.66
N LEU A 75 2.47 11.84 7.45
CA LEU A 75 3.60 12.31 6.64
C LEU A 75 3.43 13.74 6.12
N GLN A 76 2.19 14.19 5.88
CA GLN A 76 1.91 15.56 5.43
C GLN A 76 2.00 16.57 6.58
N ASP A 77 1.45 16.22 7.74
CA ASP A 77 1.32 17.10 8.91
C ASP A 77 2.66 17.35 9.59
N LEU A 78 3.62 16.44 9.44
CA LEU A 78 4.93 16.60 10.07
C LEU A 78 5.82 17.63 9.35
N ASP A 79 5.46 18.11 8.15
CA ASP A 79 6.27 19.01 7.30
C ASP A 79 7.73 18.54 7.11
N ILE A 80 7.97 17.24 7.33
CA ILE A 80 9.29 16.60 7.27
C ILE A 80 9.73 16.41 5.80
N ILE A 81 8.77 16.33 4.88
CA ILE A 81 9.02 16.05 3.47
C ILE A 81 9.12 17.37 2.70
N LYS A 82 10.34 17.76 2.33
CA LYS A 82 10.64 18.94 1.50
C LYS A 82 11.45 18.55 0.25
N PRO A 83 10.96 18.88 -0.96
CA PRO A 83 9.78 19.69 -1.28
C PRO A 83 8.43 18.98 -1.06
N ARG A 84 7.35 19.77 -1.01
CA ARG A 84 5.98 19.26 -0.81
C ARG A 84 5.58 18.33 -1.96
N LEU A 85 5.39 17.06 -1.63
CA LEU A 85 4.95 16.04 -2.57
C LEU A 85 3.43 16.10 -2.83
N SER A 86 3.01 15.61 -3.98
CA SER A 86 1.62 15.30 -4.29
C SER A 86 1.06 14.29 -3.28
N LYS A 87 -0.27 14.31 -3.07
CA LYS A 87 -0.92 13.33 -2.17
C LYS A 87 -0.62 11.89 -2.59
N ALA A 88 -0.50 11.67 -3.90
CA ALA A 88 -0.24 10.36 -4.46
C ALA A 88 1.22 9.93 -4.30
N ALA A 89 2.20 10.81 -4.52
CA ALA A 89 3.60 10.51 -4.20
C ALA A 89 3.82 10.31 -2.70
N THR A 90 3.16 11.11 -1.84
CA THR A 90 3.22 10.94 -0.38
C THR A 90 2.69 9.57 0.05
N ALA A 91 1.59 9.11 -0.55
CA ALA A 91 1.05 7.78 -0.30
C ALA A 91 2.00 6.67 -0.79
N THR A 92 2.62 6.82 -1.96
CA THR A 92 3.63 5.87 -2.44
C THR A 92 4.83 5.81 -1.49
N LEU A 93 5.34 6.96 -1.05
CA LEU A 93 6.42 7.05 -0.08
C LEU A 93 6.06 6.42 1.26
N SER A 94 4.79 6.54 1.67
CA SER A 94 4.27 5.93 2.89
C SER A 94 4.46 4.42 2.92
N VAL A 95 4.13 3.76 1.81
CA VAL A 95 4.31 2.32 1.65
C VAL A 95 5.78 1.97 1.69
N ILE A 96 6.62 2.74 0.98
CA ILE A 96 8.06 2.52 0.95
C ILE A 96 8.66 2.54 2.35
N ILE A 97 8.37 3.60 3.10
CA ILE A 97 8.82 3.77 4.48
C ILE A 97 8.36 2.62 5.37
N PHE A 98 7.08 2.24 5.31
CA PHE A 98 6.54 1.19 6.19
C PHE A 98 7.21 -0.17 5.97
N TYR A 99 7.38 -0.58 4.70
CA TYR A 99 7.99 -1.87 4.39
C TYR A 99 9.50 -1.86 4.67
N TYR A 100 10.16 -0.72 4.48
CA TYR A 100 11.55 -0.53 4.91
C TYR A 100 11.72 -0.81 6.42
N PHE A 101 10.85 -0.25 7.28
CA PHE A 101 10.90 -0.54 8.73
C PHE A 101 10.72 -2.01 9.09
N LYS A 102 9.90 -2.73 8.33
CA LYS A 102 9.68 -4.16 8.56
C LYS A 102 10.78 -5.03 7.97
N ASN A 103 11.89 -4.44 7.51
CA ASN A 103 12.98 -5.11 6.79
C ASN A 103 12.46 -5.97 5.62
N LYS A 104 11.38 -5.53 4.98
CA LYS A 104 10.78 -6.21 3.84
C LYS A 104 11.18 -5.49 2.56
N LYS A 105 11.72 -6.25 1.62
CA LYS A 105 11.90 -5.75 0.25
C LYS A 105 10.54 -5.47 -0.37
N ILE A 106 10.45 -4.34 -1.03
CA ILE A 106 9.35 -3.99 -1.93
C ILE A 106 9.94 -3.66 -3.28
N ASP A 107 9.18 -3.95 -4.32
CA ASP A 107 9.53 -3.66 -5.69
C ASP A 107 8.43 -2.79 -6.34
N ILE A 108 8.69 -2.38 -7.57
CA ILE A 108 7.75 -1.56 -8.32
C ILE A 108 6.44 -2.30 -8.60
N ASP A 109 6.48 -3.63 -8.75
CA ASP A 109 5.30 -4.42 -9.10
C ASP A 109 4.33 -4.52 -7.92
N PHE A 110 4.85 -4.63 -6.70
CA PHE A 110 4.08 -4.48 -5.48
C PHE A 110 3.44 -3.08 -5.38
N LEU A 111 4.19 -2.02 -5.69
CA LEU A 111 3.64 -0.66 -5.69
C LEU A 111 2.55 -0.48 -6.75
N LYS A 112 2.73 -1.01 -7.97
CA LYS A 112 1.72 -1.05 -9.05
C LYS A 112 0.49 -1.85 -8.65
N SER A 113 0.68 -2.94 -7.90
CA SER A 113 -0.43 -3.76 -7.41
C SER A 113 -1.26 -2.99 -6.39
N LEU A 114 -0.64 -2.14 -5.56
CA LEU A 114 -1.36 -1.30 -4.60
C LEU A 114 -1.94 -0.03 -5.21
N ARG A 115 -1.31 0.54 -6.23
CA ARG A 115 -1.66 1.85 -6.80
C ARG A 115 -1.81 1.75 -8.31
N THR A 116 -3.02 2.00 -8.81
CA THR A 116 -3.38 1.66 -10.20
C THR A 116 -3.07 2.73 -11.22
N GLN A 117 -2.73 3.95 -10.78
CA GLN A 117 -2.38 5.05 -11.66
C GLN A 117 -0.99 5.59 -11.31
N ASN A 118 -0.16 5.70 -12.34
CA ASN A 118 1.04 6.53 -12.41
C ASN A 118 2.09 6.30 -11.31
N VAL A 119 2.30 5.04 -10.88
CA VAL A 119 3.40 4.69 -9.95
C VAL A 119 4.74 5.22 -10.43
N LYS A 120 5.02 5.17 -11.75
CA LYS A 120 6.24 5.76 -12.32
C LYS A 120 6.33 7.26 -12.07
N GLU A 121 5.26 8.03 -12.28
CA GLU A 121 5.27 9.47 -12.03
C GLU A 121 5.50 9.77 -10.56
N HIS A 122 4.90 8.98 -9.66
CA HIS A 122 5.16 9.10 -8.22
C HIS A 122 6.63 8.81 -7.90
N LEU A 123 7.22 7.75 -8.46
CA LEU A 123 8.62 7.41 -8.22
C LEU A 123 9.56 8.48 -8.80
N ILE A 124 9.26 9.04 -9.96
CA ILE A 124 9.99 10.19 -10.53
C ILE A 124 9.87 11.41 -9.60
N GLU A 125 8.70 11.69 -9.05
CA GLU A 125 8.52 12.79 -8.10
C GLU A 125 9.34 12.59 -6.82
N LEU A 126 9.40 11.36 -6.31
CA LEU A 126 10.21 10.99 -5.15
C LEU A 126 11.71 11.05 -5.42
N ASP A 127 12.13 10.67 -6.63
CA ASP A 127 13.51 10.75 -7.12
C ASP A 127 13.95 12.22 -7.24
N ASN A 128 13.13 13.07 -7.86
CA ASN A 128 13.34 14.52 -7.94
C ASN A 128 13.42 15.19 -6.56
N ALA A 129 12.64 14.68 -5.59
CA ALA A 129 12.71 15.12 -4.20
C ALA A 129 13.93 14.55 -3.44
N GLY A 130 14.68 13.63 -4.04
CA GLY A 130 15.89 13.02 -3.48
C GLY A 130 15.64 11.95 -2.42
N TYR A 131 14.41 11.45 -2.28
CA TYR A 131 14.03 10.44 -1.28
C TYR A 131 14.33 9.01 -1.72
N ILE A 132 14.32 8.78 -3.02
CA ILE A 132 14.75 7.52 -3.64
C ILE A 132 15.70 7.83 -4.79
N LYS A 133 16.38 6.81 -5.28
CA LYS A 133 17.00 6.79 -6.61
C LYS A 133 16.20 5.87 -7.49
N PHE A 134 15.56 6.38 -8.54
CA PHE A 134 14.73 5.57 -9.43
C PHE A 134 15.45 5.28 -10.76
N ASP A 135 15.67 4.00 -11.06
CA ASP A 135 16.15 3.54 -12.36
C ASP A 135 14.93 3.27 -13.27
N THR A 136 14.70 4.19 -14.21
CA THR A 136 13.55 4.13 -15.12
C THR A 136 13.65 3.02 -16.15
N GLU A 137 14.87 2.59 -16.51
CA GLU A 137 15.10 1.54 -17.50
C GLU A 137 14.88 0.15 -16.88
N LYS A 138 15.39 -0.05 -15.66
CA LYS A 138 15.25 -1.33 -14.93
C LYS A 138 13.98 -1.42 -14.10
N GLU A 139 13.24 -0.30 -13.97
CA GLU A 139 12.08 -0.17 -13.09
C GLU A 139 12.38 -0.53 -11.63
N THR A 140 13.60 -0.24 -11.16
CA THR A 140 14.01 -0.49 -9.77
C THR A 140 14.23 0.82 -9.04
N PHE A 141 14.15 0.81 -7.71
CA PHE A 141 14.49 1.98 -6.90
C PHE A 141 15.27 1.60 -5.65
N GLU A 142 16.05 2.55 -5.16
CA GLU A 142 16.78 2.44 -3.90
C GLU A 142 16.43 3.61 -2.98
N ILE A 143 16.38 3.36 -1.68
CA ILE A 143 16.12 4.41 -0.68
C ILE A 143 17.41 5.22 -0.45
N THR A 144 17.31 6.55 -0.42
CA THR A 144 18.48 7.41 -0.19
C THR A 144 18.73 7.65 1.29
N GLN A 145 19.96 8.06 1.61
CA GLN A 145 20.31 8.52 2.96
C GLN A 145 19.54 9.77 3.38
N LYS A 146 19.13 10.62 2.41
CA LYS A 146 18.27 11.78 2.67
C LYS A 146 16.96 11.33 3.32
N LEU A 147 16.28 10.32 2.76
CA LEU A 147 15.05 9.79 3.35
C LEU A 147 15.29 9.26 4.77
N ILE A 148 16.38 8.52 4.97
CA ILE A 148 16.71 7.94 6.28
C ILE A 148 16.91 9.02 7.33
N ASN A 149 17.62 10.09 6.98
CA ASN A 149 17.99 11.17 7.90
C ASN A 149 16.86 12.18 8.12
N GLU A 150 16.19 12.64 7.05
CA GLU A 150 15.15 13.66 7.16
C GLU A 150 13.88 13.13 7.78
N VAL A 151 13.48 11.89 7.44
CA VAL A 151 12.22 11.33 7.93
C VAL A 151 12.29 10.99 9.42
N ASP A 152 13.46 11.11 10.06
CA ASP A 152 13.77 10.59 11.39
C ASP A 152 12.99 9.30 11.61
N LEU A 153 13.30 8.36 10.73
CA LEU A 153 12.53 7.14 10.55
C LEU A 153 12.30 6.45 11.92
N TYR A 154 13.25 6.56 12.83
CA TYR A 154 13.12 6.07 14.19
C TYR A 154 11.95 6.69 14.97
N ASN A 155 11.78 8.01 14.94
CA ASN A 155 10.67 8.71 15.59
C ASN A 155 9.34 8.54 14.84
N LEU A 156 9.36 8.45 13.51
CA LEU A 156 8.17 8.14 12.73
C LEU A 156 7.65 6.73 13.08
N ALA A 157 8.53 5.72 13.11
CA ALA A 157 8.17 4.36 13.51
C ALA A 157 7.56 4.31 14.92
N LYS A 158 8.16 5.00 15.90
CA LYS A 158 7.61 5.11 17.26
C LYS A 158 6.25 5.79 17.32
N LYS A 159 5.99 6.79 16.48
CA LYS A 159 4.67 7.43 16.39
C LYS A 159 3.66 6.51 15.73
N ILE A 160 4.06 5.82 14.67
CA ILE A 160 3.25 4.85 13.95
C ILE A 160 2.83 3.70 14.87
N GLU A 161 3.74 3.16 15.67
CA GLU A 161 3.45 2.11 16.68
C GLU A 161 2.41 2.51 17.73
N LYS A 162 2.06 3.80 17.88
CA LYS A 162 0.95 4.22 18.75
C LYS A 162 -0.42 4.18 18.08
N TYR A 163 -0.45 4.07 16.75
CA TYR A 163 -1.68 3.97 15.95
C TYR A 163 -2.00 2.53 15.52
N PHE A 164 -1.19 1.57 15.97
CA PHE A 164 -1.26 0.12 15.72
C PHE A 164 -1.07 -0.63 17.02
#